data_AF-A0A3M9Z4D5-F1
#
_entry.id   AF-A0A3M9Z4D5-F1
#
_cell.length_a   1.000
_cell.length_b   1.000
_cell.length_c   1.000
_cell.angle_alpha   90.00
_cell.angle_beta   90.00
_cell.angle_gamma   90.00
#
_symmetry.space_group_name_H-M   'P 1'
#
loop_
_entity.id
_entity.type
_entity.pdbx_description
1 polymer ?
#
loop_
_entity_poly.entity_id
_entity_poly.type
_entity_poly.pdbx_seq_one_letter_code
_entity_poly.pdbx_strand_id
1 'polypeptide(L)' 'MSAHAMEEMAEDLLAIPDIEEAVLNGRVIRVEKDDPRSTKYVVVGTALDQRTPVSVVGRFASTGRYLIITVYAVTELKG' A
#
# COMPACT_ATOMS: atom_id res chain seq x y z
N MET A 1 5.78 2.84 -8.91
CA MET A 1 5.60 3.45 -7.58
C MET A 1 5.79 4.96 -7.72
N SER A 2 5.07 5.78 -6.96
CA SER A 2 5.26 7.24 -6.93
C SER A 2 6.53 7.62 -6.14
N ALA A 3 7.06 8.81 -6.35
CA ALA A 3 8.16 9.34 -5.52
C ALA A 3 7.73 9.46 -4.05
N HIS A 4 6.51 9.97 -3.82
CA HIS A 4 5.91 10.06 -2.48
C HIS A 4 5.86 8.71 -1.76
N ALA A 5 5.48 7.61 -2.44
CA ALA A 5 5.51 6.30 -1.81
C ALA A 5 6.93 5.86 -1.43
N MET A 6 7.96 6.22 -2.21
CA MET A 6 9.35 5.89 -1.87
C MET A 6 9.85 6.71 -0.66
N GLU A 7 9.40 7.95 -0.52
CA GLU A 7 9.70 8.79 0.65
C GLU A 7 9.08 8.21 1.92
N GLU A 8 7.78 7.87 1.88
CA GLU A 8 7.06 7.26 3.02
C GLU A 8 7.67 5.90 3.41
N MET A 9 8.09 5.08 2.43
CA MET A 9 8.85 3.86 2.72
C MET A 9 10.11 4.13 3.51
N ALA A 10 10.88 5.16 3.13
CA ALA A 10 12.12 5.50 3.80
C ALA A 10 11.86 6.04 5.21
N GLU A 11 10.79 6.82 5.40
CA GLU A 11 10.37 7.32 6.72
C GLU A 11 9.96 6.18 7.67
N ASP A 12 9.22 5.18 7.17
CA ASP A 12 8.75 4.04 7.96
C ASP A 12 9.71 2.84 7.99
N LEU A 13 10.93 2.99 7.45
CA LEU A 13 11.95 1.94 7.37
C LEU A 13 11.49 0.66 6.63
N LEU A 14 10.64 0.82 5.62
CA LEU A 14 10.13 -0.26 4.78
C LEU A 14 10.97 -0.41 3.51
N ALA A 15 11.28 -1.65 3.14
CA ALA A 15 11.93 -1.97 1.87
C ALA A 15 10.91 -2.48 0.84
N ILE A 16 11.30 -2.50 -0.44
CA ILE A 16 10.43 -3.01 -1.53
C ILE A 16 9.89 -4.42 -1.23
N PRO A 17 10.70 -5.38 -0.72
CA PRO A 17 10.19 -6.70 -0.38
C PRO A 17 9.10 -6.72 0.69
N ASP A 18 9.09 -5.75 1.61
CA ASP A 18 8.02 -5.64 2.62
C ASP A 18 6.69 -5.23 1.97
N ILE A 19 6.75 -4.36 0.96
CA ILE A 19 5.58 -3.95 0.19
C ILE A 19 5.06 -5.09 -0.68
N GLU A 20 5.97 -5.85 -1.31
CA GLU A 20 5.59 -7.03 -2.10
C GLU A 20 4.91 -8.09 -1.23
N GLU A 21 5.48 -8.40 -0.07
CA GLU A 21 4.91 -9.33 0.90
C GLU A 21 3.52 -8.88 1.37
N ALA A 22 3.39 -7.60 1.76
CA ALA A 22 2.14 -7.04 2.22
C ALA A 22 1.05 -7.05 1.13
N VAL A 23 1.40 -6.83 -0.14
CA VAL A 23 0.43 -6.86 -1.25
C VAL A 23 0.05 -8.28 -1.64
N LEU A 24 1.00 -9.21 -1.68
CA LEU A 24 0.77 -10.59 -2.12
C LEU A 24 -0.05 -11.40 -1.10
N ASN A 25 0.18 -11.18 0.20
CA ASN A 25 -0.47 -11.93 1.29
C ASN A 25 -1.53 -11.11 2.03
N GLY A 26 -1.64 -9.82 1.74
CA GLY A 26 -2.61 -8.92 2.37
C GLY A 26 -4.02 -9.04 1.83
N ARG A 27 -4.89 -8.15 2.31
CA ARG A 27 -6.30 -8.08 1.92
C ARG A 27 -6.68 -6.66 1.56
N VAL A 28 -7.55 -6.51 0.56
CA VAL A 28 -8.19 -5.24 0.26
C VAL A 28 -9.20 -4.93 1.38
N ILE A 29 -8.90 -3.95 2.22
CA ILE A 29 -9.76 -3.54 3.33
C ILE A 29 -10.71 -2.40 2.93
N ARG A 30 -10.36 -1.63 1.91
CA ARG A 30 -11.16 -0.50 1.42
C ARG A 30 -10.99 -0.30 -0.06
N VAL A 31 -12.08 0.04 -0.74
CA VAL A 31 -12.11 0.42 -2.16
C VAL A 31 -12.78 1.79 -2.26
N GLU A 32 -12.04 2.78 -2.71
CA GLU A 32 -12.49 4.17 -2.87
C GLU A 32 -12.87 4.37 -4.35
N LYS A 33 -14.16 4.22 -4.67
CA LYS A 33 -14.66 4.23 -6.05
C LYS A 33 -14.92 5.62 -6.62
N ASP A 34 -15.11 6.62 -5.75
CA ASP A 34 -15.58 7.96 -6.13
C ASP A 34 -14.44 8.97 -6.37
N ASP A 35 -13.20 8.51 -6.51
CA ASP A 35 -12.09 9.39 -6.87
C ASP A 35 -12.11 9.68 -8.38
N PRO A 36 -12.20 10.96 -8.80
CA PRO A 36 -12.30 11.34 -10.21
C PRO A 36 -11.06 10.95 -11.04
N ARG A 37 -9.94 10.61 -10.40
CA ARG A 37 -8.70 10.19 -11.07
C ARG A 37 -8.65 8.68 -11.33
N SER A 38 -9.40 7.87 -10.57
CA SER A 38 -9.66 6.42 -10.71
C SER A 38 -9.91 5.76 -9.34
N THR A 39 -10.55 4.58 -9.33
CA THR A 39 -10.69 3.74 -8.13
C THR A 39 -9.36 3.46 -7.44
N LYS A 40 -9.30 3.73 -6.13
CA LYS A 40 -8.17 3.39 -5.25
C LYS A 40 -8.48 2.16 -4.41
N TYR A 41 -7.46 1.37 -4.16
CA TYR A 41 -7.49 0.17 -3.34
C TYR A 41 -6.55 0.35 -2.16
N VAL A 42 -7.04 0.05 -0.96
CA VAL A 42 -6.24 0.02 0.26
C VAL A 42 -6.04 -1.45 0.62
N VAL A 43 -4.82 -1.92 0.46
CA VAL A 43 -4.40 -3.27 0.82
C VAL A 43 -3.69 -3.19 2.17
N VAL A 44 -4.09 -4.03 3.11
CA VAL A 44 -3.35 -4.19 4.38
C VAL A 44 -2.83 -5.61 4.47
N GLY A 45 -1.53 -5.73 4.72
CA GLY A 45 -0.82 -6.97 4.96
C GLY A 45 0.25 -6.77 6.03
N THR A 46 1.26 -7.64 6.02
CA THR A 46 2.41 -7.57 6.90
C THR A 46 3.70 -7.46 6.09
N ALA A 47 4.71 -6.81 6.65
CA ALA A 47 6.08 -6.82 6.13
C ALA A 47 6.70 -8.23 6.19
N LEU A 48 7.93 -8.38 5.68
CA LEU A 48 8.65 -9.66 5.68
C LEU A 48 8.87 -10.24 7.08
N ASP A 49 8.98 -9.37 8.09
CA ASP A 49 9.12 -9.77 9.49
C ASP A 49 7.85 -10.44 10.08
N GLN A 50 6.74 -10.46 9.33
CA GLN A 50 5.43 -10.99 9.72
C GLN A 50 4.85 -10.34 10.99
N ARG A 51 5.36 -9.17 11.38
CA ARG A 51 4.98 -8.45 12.60
C ARG A 51 4.52 -7.05 12.30
N THR A 52 5.21 -6.36 11.41
CA THR A 52 4.96 -4.97 11.07
C THR A 52 3.79 -4.92 10.09
N PRO A 53 2.61 -4.40 10.48
CA PRO A 53 1.49 -4.28 9.56
C PRO A 53 1.76 -3.14 8.58
N VAL A 54 1.49 -3.36 7.30
CA VAL A 54 1.76 -2.39 6.23
C VAL A 54 0.49 -2.14 5.44
N SER A 55 0.18 -0.87 5.22
CA SER A 55 -0.88 -0.41 4.34
C SER A 55 -0.29 0.07 3.02
N VAL A 56 -0.85 -0.39 1.90
CA VAL A 56 -0.45 -0.03 0.55
C VAL A 56 -1.66 0.54 -0.18
N VAL A 57 -1.55 1.79 -0.59
CA VAL A 57 -2.60 2.47 -1.35
C VAL A 57 -2.16 2.61 -2.81
N GLY A 58 -3.01 2.13 -3.72
CA GLY A 58 -2.71 2.21 -5.13
C GLY A 58 -3.95 2.10 -6.00
N ARG A 59 -3.71 2.05 -7.31
CA ARG A 59 -4.74 2.02 -8.34
C ARG A 59 -4.26 1.34 -9.61
N PHE A 60 -5.18 0.86 -10.43
CA PHE A 60 -4.83 0.42 -11.79
C PHE A 60 -4.77 1.62 -12.74
N ALA A 61 -3.66 1.76 -13.45
CA ALA A 61 -3.55 2.65 -14.59
C ALA A 61 -4.29 2.06 -15.80
N SER A 62 -4.56 2.88 -16.82
CA SER A 62 -5.17 2.43 -18.08
C SER A 62 -4.38 1.33 -18.80
N THR A 63 -3.09 1.20 -18.50
CA THR A 63 -2.20 0.15 -19.02
C THR A 63 -2.34 -1.20 -18.30
N GLY A 64 -3.22 -1.30 -17.29
CA GLY A 64 -3.37 -2.50 -16.45
C GLY A 64 -2.28 -2.66 -15.38
N ARG A 65 -1.30 -1.74 -15.31
CA ARG A 65 -0.29 -1.74 -14.24
C ARG A 65 -0.85 -1.16 -12.96
N TYR A 66 -0.53 -1.77 -11.82
CA TYR A 66 -0.85 -1.22 -10.51
C TYR A 66 0.17 -0.17 -10.10
N LEU A 67 -0.29 1.07 -9.90
CA LEU A 67 0.51 2.19 -9.43
C LEU A 67 0.31 2.36 -7.92
N ILE A 68 1.36 2.09 -7.16
CA ILE A 68 1.45 2.40 -5.72
C ILE A 68 1.61 3.91 -5.55
N ILE A 69 0.70 4.53 -4.80
CA ILE A 69 0.60 5.99 -4.58
C ILE A 69 1.24 6.39 -3.25
N THR A 70 0.99 5.63 -2.19
CA THR A 70 1.57 5.80 -0.85
C THR A 70 1.58 4.46 -0.13
N VAL A 71 2.47 4.30 0.84
CA VAL A 71 2.58 3.14 1.73
C VAL A 71 2.95 3.62 3.12
N TYR A 72 2.54 2.91 4.16
CA TYR A 72 2.91 3.25 5.54
C TYR A 72 2.74 2.04 6.46
N ALA A 73 3.53 1.99 7.53
CA ALA A 73 3.35 1.06 8.63
C ALA A 73 2.10 1.45 9.44
N VAL A 74 1.23 0.47 9.74
CA VAL A 74 0.01 0.72 10.50
C VAL A 74 0.36 0.69 11.99
N THR A 75 0.54 1.86 12.58
CA THR A 75 0.84 2.03 14.01
C THR A 75 -0.41 2.01 14.90
N GLU A 76 -1.59 2.28 14.34
CA GLU A 76 -2.89 2.09 15.02
C GLU A 76 -3.95 1.56 14.04
N LEU A 77 -4.48 0.36 14.30
CA LEU A 77 -5.76 -0.07 13.73
C LEU A 77 -6.85 0.69 14.49
N LYS A 78 -7.25 1.87 13.99
CA LYS A 78 -8.50 2.50 14.45
C LYS A 78 -9.67 1.65 13.97
N GLY A 79 -10.07 0.69 14.81
CA GLY A 79 -11.34 -0.03 14.73
C GLY A 79 -12.51 0.84 15.17
#